data_AF-A0A431FUZ5-F1
#
_entry.id   AF-A0A431FUZ5-F1
#
_cell.length_a   1.000
_cell.length_b   1.000
_cell.length_c   1.000
_cell.angle_alpha   90.00
_cell.angle_beta   90.00
_cell.angle_gamma   90.00
#
_symmetry.space_group_name_H-M   'P 1'
#
loop_
_entity.id
_entity.type
_entity.pdbx_description
1 polymer ?
#
loop_
_entity_poly.entity_id
_entity_poly.type
_entity_poly.pdbx_seq_one_letter_code
_entity_poly.pdbx_strand_id
1 'polypeptide(L)'
;MHQSVIDTQALIDLKILIVIALCLLFSPHIARIFRLPISATEIILGAVIAYFGFIGKSENFALLANVGFYYLMFIAGMEVNLRAFFNMDKEVVKKSFFYIFLLYALSSFIVWIFGLSLVFVIIIPVMSVGLLSLLFKDFGKECYWLNIAMIVATLAEVIS
;
A
#
# COMPACT_ATOMS: atom_id res chain seq x y z
N MET A 1 15.45 -25.27 -39.84
CA MET A 1 15.62 -23.84 -39.53
C MET A 1 14.82 -23.55 -38.27
N HIS A 2 15.43 -23.77 -37.09
CA HIS A 2 14.81 -23.42 -35.80
C HIS A 2 15.17 -21.97 -35.49
N GLN A 3 14.28 -21.05 -35.81
CA GLN A 3 14.35 -19.70 -35.24
C GLN A 3 14.25 -19.86 -33.72
N SER A 4 15.31 -19.51 -33.01
CA SER A 4 15.30 -19.36 -31.56
C SER A 4 14.43 -18.16 -31.21
N VAL A 5 13.12 -18.42 -31.11
CA VAL A 5 12.12 -17.48 -30.57
C VAL A 5 12.33 -17.44 -29.05
N ILE A 6 13.45 -16.89 -28.62
CA ILE A 6 13.45 -16.27 -27.29
C ILE A 6 12.71 -14.96 -27.51
N ASP A 7 11.44 -14.94 -27.12
CA ASP A 7 10.62 -13.74 -27.16
C ASP A 7 11.34 -12.66 -26.36
N THR A 8 11.76 -11.58 -27.02
CA THR A 8 12.53 -10.48 -26.43
C THR A 8 11.82 -9.93 -25.19
N GLN A 9 10.48 -10.01 -25.17
CA GLN A 9 9.65 -9.64 -24.05
C GLN A 9 9.87 -10.56 -22.83
N ALA A 10 9.96 -11.88 -23.04
CA ALA A 10 10.20 -12.85 -21.98
C ALA A 10 11.56 -12.64 -21.27
N LEU A 11 12.58 -12.18 -22.00
CA LEU A 11 13.87 -11.82 -21.40
C LEU A 11 13.77 -10.58 -20.51
N ILE A 12 13.00 -9.57 -20.92
CA ILE A 12 12.76 -8.37 -20.13
C ILE A 12 11.99 -8.73 -18.86
N ASP A 13 10.96 -9.56 -18.98
CA ASP A 13 10.16 -10.05 -17.85
C ASP A 13 11.01 -10.83 -16.85
N LEU A 14 11.85 -11.73 -17.34
CA LEU A 14 12.78 -12.49 -16.51
C LEU A 14 13.76 -11.57 -15.77
N LYS A 15 14.33 -10.57 -16.46
CA LYS A 15 15.20 -9.57 -15.84
C LYS A 15 14.47 -8.83 -14.71
N ILE A 16 13.24 -8.38 -14.95
CA ILE A 16 12.43 -7.68 -13.95
C ILE A 16 12.16 -8.59 -12.74
N LEU A 17 11.78 -9.86 -12.98
CA LEU A 17 11.51 -10.81 -11.91
C LEU A 17 12.76 -11.09 -11.05
N ILE A 18 13.93 -11.23 -11.67
CA ILE A 18 15.20 -11.39 -10.96
C ILE A 18 15.48 -10.16 -10.09
N VAL A 19 15.29 -8.96 -10.62
CA VAL A 19 15.46 -7.71 -9.87
C VAL A 19 14.52 -7.67 -8.66
N ILE A 20 13.24 -7.99 -8.85
CA ILE A 20 12.25 -8.03 -7.75
C ILE A 20 12.63 -9.08 -6.72
N ALA A 21 13.03 -10.28 -7.14
CA ALA A 21 13.45 -11.35 -6.24
C ALA A 21 14.65 -10.91 -5.37
N LEU A 22 15.62 -10.20 -5.95
CA LEU A 22 16.73 -9.62 -5.20
C LEU A 22 16.24 -8.54 -4.22
N CYS A 23 15.33 -7.65 -4.62
CA CYS A 23 14.73 -6.67 -3.71
C CYS A 23 14.09 -7.34 -2.49
N LEU A 24 13.25 -8.35 -2.72
CA LEU A 24 12.54 -9.07 -1.67
C LEU A 24 13.52 -9.84 -0.77
N LEU A 25 14.58 -10.41 -1.34
CA LEU A 25 15.62 -11.11 -0.58
C LEU A 25 16.38 -10.17 0.37
N PHE A 26 16.78 -8.99 -0.11
CA PHE A 26 17.56 -8.04 0.69
C PHE A 26 16.69 -7.17 1.61
N SER A 27 15.39 -7.02 1.31
CA SER A 27 14.49 -6.15 2.05
C SER A 27 14.48 -6.41 3.58
N PRO A 28 14.31 -7.64 4.10
CA PRO A 28 14.28 -7.87 5.54
C PRO A 28 15.57 -7.46 6.26
N HIS A 29 16.72 -7.61 5.59
CA HIS A 29 18.01 -7.20 6.14
C HIS A 29 18.12 -5.68 6.22
N ILE A 30 17.72 -4.98 5.16
CA ILE A 30 17.71 -3.52 5.10
C ILE A 30 16.69 -2.96 6.11
N ALA A 31 15.49 -3.55 6.18
CA ALA A 31 14.43 -3.18 7.11
C ALA A 31 14.93 -3.24 8.56
N ARG A 32 15.69 -4.27 8.93
CA ARG A 32 16.29 -4.38 10.27
C ARG A 32 17.34 -3.31 10.56
N ILE A 33 18.13 -2.92 9.55
CA ILE A 33 19.16 -1.87 9.69
C ILE A 33 18.49 -0.51 9.92
N PHE A 34 17.48 -0.17 9.13
CA PHE A 34 16.77 1.12 9.20
C PHE A 34 15.63 1.16 10.23
N ARG A 35 15.30 0.01 10.85
CA ARG A 35 14.15 -0.16 11.77
C ARG A 35 12.82 0.27 11.15
N LEU A 36 12.65 -0.05 9.87
CA LEU A 36 11.43 0.20 9.11
C LEU A 36 10.60 -1.08 8.98
N PRO A 37 9.28 -0.98 8.80
CA PRO A 37 8.47 -2.12 8.38
C PRO A 37 9.00 -2.72 7.07
N ILE A 38 8.82 -4.03 6.89
CA ILE A 38 9.38 -4.72 5.72
C ILE A 38 8.69 -4.20 4.45
N SER A 39 7.37 -4.04 4.49
CA SER A 39 6.57 -3.51 3.37
C SER A 39 7.02 -2.12 2.91
N ALA A 40 7.26 -1.21 3.85
CA ALA A 40 7.77 0.13 3.54
C ALA A 40 9.15 0.08 2.87
N THR A 41 10.00 -0.83 3.35
CA THR A 41 11.35 -1.03 2.79
C THR A 41 11.29 -1.57 1.35
N GLU A 42 10.38 -2.50 1.05
CA GLU A 42 10.17 -3.04 -0.30
C GLU A 42 9.72 -1.94 -1.29
N ILE A 43 8.78 -1.08 -0.88
CA ILE A 43 8.31 0.05 -1.69
C ILE A 43 9.45 1.02 -2.01
N ILE A 44 10.25 1.37 -1.00
CA ILE A 44 11.40 2.28 -1.17
C ILE A 44 12.43 1.66 -2.11
N LEU A 45 12.79 0.38 -1.92
CA LEU A 45 13.74 -0.32 -2.78
C LEU A 45 13.25 -0.40 -4.23
N GLY A 46 11.99 -0.75 -4.43
CA GLY A 46 11.36 -0.76 -5.75
C GLY A 46 11.43 0.60 -6.43
N ALA A 47 11.13 1.69 -5.72
CA ALA A 47 11.21 3.05 -6.25
C ALA A 47 12.65 3.46 -6.62
N VAL A 48 13.64 3.14 -5.78
CA VAL A 48 15.06 3.44 -6.04
C VAL A 48 15.56 2.67 -7.26
N ILE A 49 15.23 1.39 -7.37
CA ILE A 49 15.67 0.54 -8.49
C ILE A 49 14.98 0.94 -9.80
N ALA A 50 13.70 1.33 -9.73
CA ALA A 50 12.99 1.90 -10.87
C ALA A 50 13.64 3.21 -11.34
N TYR A 51 14.03 4.09 -10.41
CA TYR A 51 14.70 5.36 -10.71
C TYR A 51 16.02 5.15 -11.49
N PHE A 52 16.80 4.14 -11.13
CA PHE A 52 18.04 3.80 -11.86
C PHE A 52 17.81 3.06 -13.20
N GLY A 53 16.56 2.83 -13.61
CA GLY A 53 16.23 2.24 -14.91
C GLY A 53 16.43 0.72 -15.00
N PHE A 54 16.52 0.02 -13.87
CA PHE A 54 16.65 -1.44 -13.85
C PHE A 54 15.34 -2.17 -14.19
N ILE A 55 14.20 -1.48 -14.08
CA ILE A 55 12.86 -2.00 -14.41
C ILE A 55 12.45 -1.48 -15.80
N GLY A 56 12.32 -2.40 -16.77
CA GLY A 56 11.85 -2.09 -18.12
C GLY A 56 10.32 -1.94 -18.20
N LYS A 57 9.82 -1.38 -19.30
CA LYS A 57 8.38 -1.38 -19.58
C LYS A 57 7.96 -2.77 -20.03
N SER A 58 7.09 -3.42 -19.26
CA SER A 58 6.47 -4.68 -19.64
C SER A 58 5.00 -4.69 -19.24
N GLU A 59 4.14 -5.07 -20.20
CA GLU A 59 2.71 -5.25 -19.96
C GLU A 59 2.43 -6.40 -18.99
N ASN A 60 3.20 -7.49 -19.09
CA ASN A 60 3.09 -8.64 -18.20
C ASN A 60 3.45 -8.25 -16.76
N PHE A 61 4.48 -7.41 -16.58
CA PHE A 61 4.83 -6.91 -15.26
C PHE A 61 3.74 -5.99 -14.68
N ALA A 62 3.16 -5.11 -15.51
CA ALA A 62 2.04 -4.27 -15.08
C ALA A 62 0.82 -5.11 -14.67
N LEU A 63 0.51 -6.17 -15.42
CA LEU A 63 -0.56 -7.10 -15.08
C LEU A 63 -0.27 -7.83 -13.75
N LEU A 64 0.96 -8.30 -13.55
CA LEU A 64 1.39 -8.93 -12.31
C LEU A 64 1.25 -7.99 -11.10
N ALA A 65 1.65 -6.72 -11.26
CA ALA A 65 1.51 -5.71 -10.21
C ALA A 65 0.04 -5.46 -9.84
N ASN A 66 -0.85 -5.38 -10.84
CA ASN A 66 -2.28 -5.22 -10.62
C ASN A 66 -2.89 -6.43 -9.89
N VAL A 67 -2.53 -7.65 -10.29
CA VAL A 67 -2.99 -8.88 -9.61
C VAL A 67 -2.49 -8.92 -8.17
N GLY A 68 -1.23 -8.58 -7.92
CA GLY A 68 -0.67 -8.48 -6.57
C GLY A 68 -1.41 -7.44 -5.71
N PHE A 69 -1.72 -6.27 -6.28
CA PHE A 69 -2.50 -5.24 -5.62
C PHE A 69 -3.92 -5.71 -5.25
N TYR A 70 -4.63 -6.37 -6.18
CA TYR A 70 -5.94 -6.95 -5.88
C TYR A 70 -5.87 -8.03 -4.80
N TYR A 71 -4.82 -8.84 -4.80
CA TYR A 71 -4.62 -9.86 -3.77
C TYR A 71 -4.37 -9.24 -2.38
N LEU A 72 -3.59 -8.16 -2.32
CA LEU A 72 -3.38 -7.40 -1.08
C LEU A 72 -4.70 -6.79 -0.56
N MET A 73 -5.50 -6.18 -1.44
CA MET A 73 -6.82 -5.67 -1.08
C MET A 73 -7.78 -6.78 -0.62
N PHE A 74 -7.73 -7.94 -1.27
CA PHE A 74 -8.53 -9.10 -0.87
C PHE A 74 -8.15 -9.63 0.52
N ILE A 75 -6.84 -9.78 0.80
CA ILE A 75 -6.35 -10.15 2.14
C ILE A 75 -6.77 -9.11 3.17
N ALA A 76 -6.64 -7.82 2.83
CA ALA A 76 -7.08 -6.73 3.70
C ALA A 76 -8.56 -6.91 4.06
N GLY A 77 -9.43 -7.11 3.06
CA GLY A 77 -10.86 -7.36 3.27
C GLY A 77 -11.16 -8.59 4.13
N MET A 78 -10.38 -9.66 4.04
CA MET A 78 -10.52 -10.84 4.90
C MET A 78 -10.09 -10.60 6.35
N GLU A 79 -9.14 -9.69 6.58
CA GLU A 79 -8.64 -9.35 7.91
C GLU A 79 -9.55 -8.34 8.64
N VAL A 80 -10.43 -7.64 7.91
CA VAL A 80 -11.37 -6.68 8.47
C VAL A 80 -12.51 -7.38 9.22
N ASN A 81 -12.56 -7.16 10.53
CA ASN A 81 -13.66 -7.63 11.36
C ASN A 81 -14.82 -6.61 11.39
N LEU A 82 -15.76 -6.76 10.46
CA LEU A 82 -16.98 -5.92 10.39
C LEU A 82 -17.82 -5.99 11.68
N ARG A 83 -17.78 -7.10 12.43
CA ARG A 83 -18.52 -7.22 13.69
C ARG A 83 -17.93 -6.32 14.78
N ALA A 84 -16.61 -6.18 14.82
CA ALA A 84 -15.94 -5.26 15.74
C ALA A 84 -16.31 -3.80 15.43
N PHE A 85 -16.52 -3.47 14.15
CA PHE A 85 -17.01 -2.16 13.71
C PHE A 85 -18.43 -1.87 14.24
N PHE A 86 -19.39 -2.79 14.06
CA PHE A 86 -20.77 -2.57 14.50
C PHE A 86 -20.93 -2.53 16.03
N ASN A 87 -20.03 -3.19 16.76
CA ASN A 87 -20.04 -3.21 18.22
C ASN A 87 -19.19 -2.09 18.85
N MET A 88 -18.71 -1.12 18.06
CA MET A 88 -17.92 -0.02 18.59
C MET A 88 -18.72 0.93 19.48
N ASP A 89 -18.02 1.48 20.47
CA ASP A 89 -18.52 2.60 21.26
C ASP A 89 -18.82 3.81 20.36
N LYS A 90 -20.00 4.40 20.56
CA LYS A 90 -20.45 5.60 19.83
C LYS A 90 -19.46 6.76 19.93
N GLU A 91 -18.69 6.82 21.03
CA GLU A 91 -17.64 7.82 21.21
C GLU A 91 -16.48 7.66 20.22
N VAL A 92 -16.04 6.42 19.96
CA VAL A 92 -14.96 6.14 19.03
C VAL A 92 -15.40 6.50 17.62
N VAL A 93 -16.61 6.09 17.22
CA VAL A 93 -17.19 6.45 15.91
C VAL A 93 -17.26 7.97 15.72
N LYS A 94 -17.73 8.72 16.74
CA LYS A 94 -17.80 10.19 16.67
C LYS A 94 -16.42 10.82 16.50
N LYS A 95 -15.42 10.33 17.24
CA LYS A 95 -14.02 10.80 17.12
C LYS A 95 -13.45 10.47 15.74
N SER A 96 -13.74 9.29 15.20
CA SER A 96 -13.31 8.88 13.86
C SER A 96 -13.89 9.76 12.76
N PHE A 97 -15.20 10.06 12.81
CA PHE A 97 -15.83 10.99 11.87
C PHE A 97 -15.23 12.39 11.95
N PHE A 98 -15.00 12.90 13.17
CA PHE A 98 -14.36 14.19 13.37
C PHE A 98 -12.93 14.21 12.81
N TYR A 99 -12.17 13.14 13.02
CA TYR A 99 -10.83 12.97 12.46
C TYR A 99 -10.83 12.98 10.93
N ILE A 100 -11.72 12.20 10.30
CA ILE A 100 -11.84 12.14 8.83
C ILE A 100 -12.22 13.53 8.29
N PHE A 101 -13.19 14.21 8.90
CA PHE A 101 -13.58 15.56 8.50
C PHE A 101 -12.40 16.53 8.58
N LEU A 102 -11.62 16.49 9.67
CA LEU A 102 -10.46 17.34 9.85
C LEU A 102 -9.38 17.07 8.79
N LEU A 103 -9.16 15.80 8.43
CA LEU A 103 -8.23 15.42 7.35
C LEU A 103 -8.66 15.99 6.01
N TYR A 104 -9.94 15.88 5.63
CA TYR A 104 -10.44 16.45 4.38
C TYR A 104 -10.39 17.98 4.36
N ALA A 105 -10.65 18.63 5.49
CA ALA A 105 -10.51 20.08 5.63
C ALA A 105 -9.05 20.52 5.43
N LEU A 106 -8.10 19.81 6.08
CA LEU A 106 -6.67 20.09 5.95
C LEU A 106 -6.17 19.81 4.51
N SER A 107 -6.60 18.70 3.91
CA SER A 107 -6.31 18.35 2.52
C SER A 107 -6.77 19.45 1.57
N SER A 108 -8.01 19.92 1.71
CA SER A 108 -8.56 21.02 0.91
C SER A 108 -7.77 22.31 1.09
N PHE A 109 -7.35 22.62 2.32
CA PHE A 109 -6.55 23.80 2.62
C PHE A 109 -5.16 23.75 1.97
N ILE A 110 -4.49 22.59 2.01
CA ILE A 110 -3.21 22.35 1.33
C ILE A 110 -3.37 22.51 -0.18
N VAL A 111 -4.38 21.85 -0.77
CA VAL A 111 -4.63 21.94 -2.21
C VAL A 111 -4.86 23.38 -2.65
N TRP A 112 -5.60 24.16 -1.86
CA TRP A 112 -5.84 25.57 -2.13
C TRP A 112 -4.56 26.43 -2.03
N ILE A 113 -3.75 26.26 -0.99
CA ILE A 113 -2.49 27.02 -0.80
C ILE A 113 -1.50 26.76 -1.93
N PHE A 114 -1.34 25.49 -2.33
CA PHE A 114 -0.35 25.09 -3.32
C PHE A 114 -0.89 25.08 -4.76
N GLY A 115 -2.16 25.43 -4.97
CA GLY A 115 -2.80 25.43 -6.29
C GLY A 115 -2.82 24.06 -6.97
N LEU A 116 -2.95 22.99 -6.19
CA LEU A 116 -2.94 21.61 -6.69
C LEU A 116 -4.26 21.26 -7.38
N SER A 117 -4.24 20.18 -8.19
CA SER A 117 -5.47 19.63 -8.79
C SER A 117 -6.44 19.14 -7.72
N LEU A 118 -7.75 19.27 -7.98
CA LEU A 118 -8.82 18.82 -7.08
C LEU A 118 -8.74 17.34 -6.74
N VAL A 119 -8.12 16.51 -7.59
CA VAL A 119 -7.93 15.08 -7.33
C VAL A 119 -7.11 14.84 -6.03
N PHE A 120 -6.19 15.75 -5.68
CA PHE A 120 -5.40 15.63 -4.45
C PHE A 120 -6.23 15.80 -3.18
N VAL A 121 -7.38 16.49 -3.25
CA VAL A 121 -8.29 16.62 -2.10
C VAL A 121 -8.75 15.24 -1.63
N ILE A 122 -8.97 14.33 -2.58
CA ILE A 122 -9.41 12.96 -2.34
C ILE A 122 -8.20 12.08 -2.00
N ILE A 123 -7.10 12.15 -2.75
CA ILE A 123 -5.95 11.23 -2.59
C ILE A 123 -5.25 11.38 -1.24
N ILE A 124 -4.99 12.61 -0.78
CA ILE A 124 -4.21 12.87 0.44
C ILE A 124 -4.80 12.21 1.71
N PRO A 125 -6.12 12.30 1.97
CA PRO A 125 -6.71 11.71 3.18
C PRO A 125 -6.99 10.20 3.07
N VAL A 126 -6.77 9.55 1.92
CA VAL A 126 -7.02 8.10 1.78
C VAL A 126 -6.08 7.31 2.69
N MET A 127 -6.65 6.41 3.48
CA MET A 127 -5.90 5.43 4.26
C MET A 127 -5.88 4.08 3.53
N SER A 128 -4.74 3.39 3.56
CA SER A 128 -4.60 2.06 2.95
C SER A 128 -4.77 0.95 3.98
N VAL A 129 -5.91 0.27 3.95
CA VAL A 129 -6.18 -0.91 4.80
C VAL A 129 -5.22 -2.05 4.47
N GLY A 130 -4.83 -2.21 3.21
CA GLY A 130 -3.85 -3.21 2.77
C GLY A 130 -2.46 -3.03 3.36
N LEU A 131 -2.00 -1.79 3.55
CA LEU A 131 -0.71 -1.55 4.23
C LEU A 131 -0.80 -1.82 5.73
N LEU A 132 -1.92 -1.44 6.37
CA LEU A 132 -2.14 -1.69 7.78
C LEU A 132 -2.21 -3.20 8.11
N SER A 133 -2.79 -4.02 7.23
CA SER A 133 -2.83 -5.48 7.40
C SER A 133 -1.44 -6.13 7.32
N LEU A 134 -0.53 -5.58 6.49
CA LEU A 134 0.87 -5.98 6.49
C LEU A 134 1.58 -5.60 7.80
N LEU A 135 1.26 -4.44 8.39
CA LEU A 135 1.81 -4.04 9.68
C LEU A 135 1.37 -4.97 10.83
N PHE A 136 0.18 -5.56 10.78
CA PHE A 136 -0.24 -6.56 11.77
C PHE A 136 0.65 -7.80 11.75
N LYS A 137 1.18 -8.17 10.58
CA LYS A 137 2.12 -9.29 10.44
C LYS A 137 3.48 -8.95 11.04
N ASP A 138 3.91 -7.70 10.94
CA ASP A 138 5.22 -7.25 11.43
C ASP A 138 5.23 -6.92 12.92
N PHE A 139 4.18 -6.27 13.45
CA PHE A 139 4.11 -5.80 14.84
C PHE A 139 3.20 -6.64 15.75
N GLY A 140 2.35 -7.49 15.18
CA GLY A 140 1.35 -8.28 15.91
C GLY A 140 0.01 -7.57 16.12
N LYS A 141 -1.04 -8.35 16.41
CA LYS A 141 -2.43 -7.88 16.56
C LYS A 141 -2.75 -7.24 17.92
N GLU A 142 -1.81 -7.29 18.85
CA GLU A 142 -1.97 -6.80 20.23
C GLU A 142 -1.86 -5.27 20.34
N CYS A 143 -1.38 -4.59 19.28
CA CYS A 143 -1.14 -3.15 19.30
C CYS A 143 -2.44 -2.34 19.22
N TYR A 144 -2.79 -1.65 20.31
CA TYR A 144 -4.00 -0.82 20.41
C TYR A 144 -4.11 0.24 19.30
N TRP A 145 -3.02 0.97 18.99
CA TRP A 145 -3.04 2.00 17.96
C TRP A 145 -3.30 1.42 16.56
N LEU A 146 -2.82 0.20 16.28
CA LEU A 146 -2.98 -0.46 14.99
C LEU A 146 -4.40 -0.99 14.83
N ASN A 147 -4.97 -1.55 15.91
CA ASN A 147 -6.39 -1.94 15.95
C ASN A 147 -7.31 -0.74 15.73
N ILE A 148 -7.07 0.39 16.38
CA ILE A 148 -7.85 1.61 16.14
C ILE A 148 -7.65 2.12 14.71
N ALA A 149 -6.41 2.20 14.23
CA ALA A 149 -6.12 2.67 12.88
C ALA A 149 -6.86 1.83 11.82
N MET A 150 -6.90 0.51 12.00
CA MET A 150 -7.64 -0.39 11.11
C MET A 150 -9.14 -0.14 11.13
N ILE A 151 -9.72 0.13 12.30
CA ILE A 151 -11.15 0.39 12.39
C ILE A 151 -11.52 1.77 11.82
N VAL A 152 -10.67 2.79 12.03
CA VAL A 152 -10.84 4.11 11.42
C VAL A 152 -10.65 4.03 9.90
N ALA A 153 -9.66 3.27 9.42
CA ALA A 153 -9.39 3.10 7.99
C ALA A 153 -10.51 2.37 7.26
N THR A 154 -11.04 1.30 7.85
CA THR A 154 -12.20 0.57 7.30
C THR A 154 -13.47 1.42 7.29
N LEU A 155 -13.72 2.23 8.33
CA LEU A 155 -14.79 3.21 8.32
C LEU A 155 -14.62 4.20 7.16
N ALA A 156 -13.42 4.73 6.97
CA ALA A 156 -13.13 5.67 5.90
C ALA A 156 -13.29 5.02 4.50
N GLU A 157 -12.87 3.77 4.33
CA GLU A 157 -12.99 3.03 3.07
C GLU A 157 -14.45 2.70 2.71
N VAL A 158 -15.34 2.54 3.69
CA VAL A 158 -16.79 2.37 3.46
C VAL A 158 -17.48 3.68 3.08
N ILE A 159 -16.96 4.82 3.56
CA ILE A 159 -17.55 6.15 3.31
C ILE A 159 -17.02 6.77 2.01
N SER A 160 -15.74 6.56 1.70
CA SER A 160 -15.00 7.16 0.58
C SER A 160 -15.21 6.41 -0.73
#